data_AF-A0A0Q4DPJ5-F1
#
_entry.id   AF-A0A0Q4DPJ5-F1
#
_cell.length_a   1.000
_cell.length_b   1.000
_cell.length_c   1.000
_cell.angle_alpha   90.00
_cell.angle_beta   90.00
_cell.angle_gamma   90.00
#
_symmetry.space_group_name_H-M   'P 1'
#
loop_
_entity.id
_entity.type
_entity.pdbx_description
1 polymer ?
#
loop_
_entity_poly.entity_id
_entity_poly.type
_entity_poly.pdbx_seq_one_letter_code
_entity_poly.pdbx_strand_id
1 'polypeptide(L)'
;MPRRIRIVASVLASLLVAGAVGAGGAAPAAIAADAPYANISGSGSTWSQNALDQWRRNVQSNYGMTVDYRGLGSTAGRNDFINRTVDFAISEIPFQLQPTEKGAQPERPPTGGYAYMPIVAGGTSFMYNLKIGGKRVTNLRLAGATVAKIFAGQITNWNDPAIQADNPGLAMPDKQIQRVARSDGSGSTAQFTMWMSKQHPDIWTTGMTSQFPDNLGATLQSGSLGVAAYVGQNYGEGAITYVEYSYALKSGFPVAKVLNAAGYYIEPTASSVAVAMLKAQINTNASSADYLTQILDGVYNNADPRTYPLSSYSYMIVPTQEGGTFNTDKGRTLGAFAKYVLCEGQQQAEQLGYSPLPMNLVQAGAEQIKRIPGAQGSTVDINSCNNPTFQPGDSLDDNRLAQTASQPADCDKQGPNQCVTGTAGAAGTDTDVTGSGDGGAAAGAAASTSAGTAAGASAANAADPAATSAEAAYDANGNLLSGAAAGGGRAAASAPFSIPDPVPGAPAVLMTVAALLLTAAIVVPPLLMRRPRRSTGR
;
A
#
# COMPACT_ATOMS: atom_id res chain seq x y z
N MET A 1 66.28 -54.92 3.32
CA MET A 1 66.69 -54.84 1.89
C MET A 1 65.82 -55.82 1.08
N PRO A 2 65.55 -55.62 -0.21
CA PRO A 2 64.60 -54.67 -0.81
C PRO A 2 63.42 -55.35 -1.56
N ARG A 3 62.40 -54.52 -1.87
CA ARG A 3 61.43 -54.52 -3.01
C ARG A 3 61.00 -55.83 -3.70
N ARG A 4 59.67 -55.92 -3.91
CA ARG A 4 58.93 -56.01 -5.21
C ARG A 4 57.82 -57.06 -5.12
N ILE A 5 56.54 -56.66 -5.22
CA ILE A 5 55.50 -57.50 -5.87
C ILE A 5 54.46 -56.58 -6.53
N ARG A 6 54.38 -56.63 -7.86
CA ARG A 6 53.16 -56.39 -8.66
C ARG A 6 52.75 -57.75 -9.18
N ILE A 7 51.53 -58.22 -8.91
CA ILE A 7 50.88 -59.29 -9.68
C ILE A 7 49.40 -58.95 -9.86
N VAL A 8 48.96 -59.25 -11.07
CA VAL A 8 47.66 -59.04 -11.71
C VAL A 8 46.81 -60.31 -11.60
N ALA A 9 45.49 -60.12 -11.48
CA ALA A 9 44.39 -60.97 -11.98
C ALA A 9 43.85 -62.18 -11.17
N SER A 10 42.50 -62.22 -11.16
CA SER A 10 41.57 -63.37 -11.11
C SER A 10 41.42 -64.05 -9.73
N VAL A 11 40.27 -64.54 -9.25
CA VAL A 11 39.12 -65.25 -9.84
C VAL A 11 37.96 -65.21 -8.81
N LEU A 12 36.69 -65.12 -9.24
CA LEU A 12 35.56 -66.03 -8.90
C LEU A 12 34.20 -65.32 -9.05
N ALA A 13 33.60 -65.50 -10.22
CA ALA A 13 32.16 -65.59 -10.38
C ALA A 13 31.79 -67.07 -10.51
N SER A 14 30.72 -67.50 -9.84
CA SER A 14 29.68 -68.45 -10.31
C SER A 14 29.06 -69.20 -9.15
N LEU A 15 27.77 -68.97 -8.88
CA LEU A 15 26.69 -69.99 -8.85
C LEU A 15 25.45 -69.46 -8.12
N LEU A 16 24.39 -69.16 -8.87
CA LEU A 16 23.12 -69.90 -8.86
C LEU A 16 22.05 -69.17 -9.69
N VAL A 17 21.77 -69.72 -10.86
CA VAL A 17 20.55 -69.49 -11.65
C VAL A 17 19.64 -70.69 -11.39
N ALA A 18 18.46 -70.47 -10.82
CA ALA A 18 17.25 -71.28 -11.03
C ALA A 18 16.06 -70.64 -10.30
N GLY A 19 15.12 -70.07 -11.06
CA GLY A 19 13.87 -69.52 -10.51
C GLY A 19 13.20 -68.51 -11.42
N ALA A 20 12.84 -68.94 -12.64
CA ALA A 20 11.92 -68.18 -13.49
C ALA A 20 10.50 -68.74 -13.36
N VAL A 21 9.54 -67.84 -13.54
CA VAL A 21 8.08 -68.01 -13.80
C VAL A 21 7.18 -67.76 -12.59
N GLY A 22 6.51 -66.59 -12.61
CA GLY A 22 5.22 -66.41 -11.96
C GLY A 22 4.99 -65.11 -11.19
N ALA A 23 5.14 -63.93 -11.80
CA ALA A 23 4.40 -62.73 -11.42
C ALA A 23 4.52 -61.66 -12.51
N GLY A 24 3.43 -61.38 -13.22
CA GLY A 24 3.29 -60.16 -14.00
C GLY A 24 3.22 -58.97 -13.04
N GLY A 25 4.38 -58.49 -12.60
CA GLY A 25 4.49 -57.22 -11.90
C GLY A 25 4.33 -56.09 -12.90
N ALA A 26 3.19 -55.40 -12.86
CA ALA A 26 3.06 -54.09 -13.48
C ALA A 26 4.26 -53.24 -13.00
N ALA A 27 5.10 -52.79 -13.93
CA ALA A 27 6.09 -51.79 -13.60
C ALA A 27 5.35 -50.62 -12.93
N PRO A 28 5.77 -50.15 -11.74
CA PRO A 28 5.16 -48.97 -11.16
C PRO A 28 5.25 -47.86 -12.22
N ALA A 29 4.10 -47.34 -12.63
CA ALA A 29 4.04 -46.19 -13.51
C ALA A 29 4.97 -45.15 -12.89
N ALA A 30 6.00 -44.73 -13.63
CA ALA A 30 6.79 -43.59 -13.23
C ALA A 30 5.79 -42.45 -13.02
N ILE A 31 5.64 -42.02 -11.76
CA ILE A 31 4.95 -40.79 -11.46
C ILE A 31 5.75 -39.75 -12.24
N ALA A 32 5.16 -39.23 -13.32
CA ALA A 32 5.76 -38.11 -14.03
C ALA A 32 5.94 -37.01 -12.98
N ALA A 33 7.18 -36.74 -12.59
CA ALA A 33 7.48 -35.54 -11.84
C ALA A 33 6.99 -34.39 -12.73
N ASP A 34 6.06 -33.58 -12.22
CA ASP A 34 5.61 -32.39 -12.94
C ASP A 34 6.84 -31.63 -13.43
N ALA A 35 6.90 -31.35 -14.73
CA ALA A 35 8.02 -30.62 -15.29
C ALA A 35 8.20 -29.31 -14.50
N PRO A 36 9.43 -28.95 -14.08
CA PRO A 36 9.65 -27.80 -13.20
C PRO A 36 9.08 -26.52 -13.81
N TYR A 37 8.55 -25.63 -12.96
CA TYR A 37 8.06 -24.31 -13.41
C TYR A 37 9.21 -23.52 -14.05
N ALA A 38 8.98 -23.00 -15.26
CA ALA A 38 9.93 -22.10 -15.91
C ALA A 38 9.96 -20.76 -15.16
N ASN A 39 11.13 -20.13 -15.07
CA ASN A 39 11.25 -18.79 -14.49
C ASN A 39 10.50 -17.77 -15.36
N ILE A 40 9.72 -16.91 -14.71
CA ILE A 40 9.01 -15.80 -15.38
C ILE A 40 9.54 -14.45 -14.87
N SER A 41 9.66 -13.48 -15.76
CA SER A 41 10.08 -12.11 -15.41
C SER A 41 8.96 -11.10 -15.65
N GLY A 42 8.88 -10.10 -14.78
CA GLY A 42 7.96 -8.98 -14.92
C GLY A 42 8.57 -7.67 -14.46
N SER A 43 7.97 -6.56 -14.89
CA SER A 43 8.32 -5.22 -14.41
C SER A 43 7.10 -4.31 -14.36
N GLY A 44 7.25 -3.16 -13.70
CA GLY A 44 6.26 -2.11 -13.75
C GLY A 44 6.01 -1.46 -12.40
N SER A 45 4.74 -1.38 -12.03
CA SER A 45 4.29 -0.58 -10.90
C SER A 45 4.97 -0.92 -9.57
N THR A 46 5.28 0.13 -8.82
CA THR A 46 5.59 0.04 -7.39
C THR A 46 4.32 0.01 -6.52
N TRP A 47 3.16 0.34 -7.07
CA TRP A 47 1.90 0.48 -6.33
C TRP A 47 1.47 -0.83 -5.67
N SER A 48 1.49 -1.93 -6.41
CA SER A 48 1.15 -3.29 -5.92
C SER A 48 2.39 -4.11 -5.55
N GLN A 49 3.59 -3.51 -5.58
CA GLN A 49 4.84 -4.25 -5.42
C GLN A 49 4.94 -4.93 -4.05
N ASN A 50 4.46 -4.32 -2.96
CA ASN A 50 4.51 -4.95 -1.63
C ASN A 50 3.69 -6.25 -1.59
N ALA A 51 2.52 -6.29 -2.25
CA ALA A 51 1.71 -7.51 -2.39
C ALA A 51 2.42 -8.54 -3.27
N LEU A 52 2.93 -8.09 -4.43
CA LEU A 52 3.63 -8.96 -5.38
C LEU A 52 4.89 -9.59 -4.78
N ASP A 53 5.66 -8.82 -4.00
CA ASP A 53 6.85 -9.29 -3.29
C ASP A 53 6.50 -10.35 -2.24
N GLN A 54 5.35 -10.23 -1.58
CA GLN A 54 4.87 -11.28 -0.69
C GLN A 54 4.46 -12.53 -1.47
N TRP A 55 3.69 -12.38 -2.54
CA TRP A 55 3.23 -13.52 -3.34
C TRP A 55 4.37 -14.29 -3.99
N ARG A 56 5.36 -13.61 -4.58
CA ARG A 56 6.53 -14.27 -5.18
C ARG A 56 7.34 -15.07 -4.15
N ARG A 57 7.45 -14.60 -2.91
CA ARG A 57 8.07 -15.37 -1.81
C ARG A 57 7.24 -16.61 -1.47
N ASN A 58 5.93 -16.46 -1.34
CA ASN A 58 5.04 -17.57 -1.01
C ASN A 58 5.10 -18.66 -2.08
N VAL A 59 5.04 -18.29 -3.36
CA VAL A 59 5.03 -19.29 -4.44
C VAL A 59 6.38 -19.94 -4.68
N GLN A 60 7.47 -19.23 -4.43
CA GLN A 60 8.81 -19.81 -4.42
C GLN A 60 8.91 -20.88 -3.32
N SER A 61 8.45 -20.56 -2.10
CA SER A 61 8.52 -21.45 -0.94
C SER A 61 7.59 -22.65 -1.07
N ASN A 62 6.36 -22.44 -1.54
CA ASN A 62 5.30 -23.45 -1.47
C ASN A 62 5.17 -24.29 -2.74
N TYR A 63 5.57 -23.75 -3.90
CA TYR A 63 5.37 -24.37 -5.21
C TYR A 63 6.63 -24.42 -6.08
N GLY A 64 7.74 -23.82 -5.62
CA GLY A 64 8.98 -23.75 -6.40
C GLY A 64 8.91 -22.83 -7.62
N MET A 65 7.92 -21.93 -7.69
CA MET A 65 7.79 -20.97 -8.78
C MET A 65 8.73 -19.79 -8.58
N THR A 66 9.67 -19.60 -9.50
CA THR A 66 10.49 -18.38 -9.55
C THR A 66 9.77 -17.31 -10.36
N VAL A 67 9.48 -16.20 -9.69
CA VAL A 67 8.91 -15.00 -10.30
C VAL A 67 9.87 -13.84 -10.05
N ASP A 68 10.51 -13.35 -11.10
CA ASP A 68 11.39 -12.18 -11.05
C ASP A 68 10.59 -10.92 -11.33
N TYR A 69 10.70 -9.91 -10.45
CA TYR A 69 9.99 -8.64 -10.61
C TYR A 69 10.86 -7.42 -10.34
N ARG A 70 10.69 -6.38 -11.18
CA ARG A 70 11.35 -5.07 -11.05
C ARG A 70 10.32 -3.94 -10.99
N GLY A 71 10.20 -3.29 -9.83
CA GLY A 71 9.39 -2.08 -9.67
C GLY A 71 10.12 -0.86 -10.24
N LEU A 72 9.68 -0.37 -11.39
CA LEU A 72 10.28 0.75 -12.14
C LEU A 72 9.28 1.87 -12.46
N GLY A 73 8.01 1.69 -12.08
CA GLY A 73 6.89 2.53 -12.49
C GLY A 73 6.04 1.88 -13.59
N SER A 74 4.75 2.18 -13.57
CA SER A 74 3.75 1.63 -14.50
C SER A 74 4.14 1.84 -15.97
N THR A 75 4.60 3.05 -16.33
CA THR A 75 4.98 3.38 -17.71
C THR A 75 6.19 2.56 -18.17
N ALA A 76 7.18 2.34 -17.31
CA ALA A 76 8.33 1.51 -17.62
C ALA A 76 7.91 0.05 -17.85
N GLY A 77 7.05 -0.51 -16.99
CA GLY A 77 6.54 -1.88 -17.16
C GLY A 77 5.77 -2.08 -18.46
N ARG A 78 4.89 -1.13 -18.81
CA ARG A 78 4.18 -1.14 -20.10
C ARG A 78 5.16 -1.14 -21.27
N ASN A 79 6.19 -0.30 -21.23
CA ASN A 79 7.21 -0.25 -22.28
C ASN A 79 8.05 -1.54 -22.37
N ASP A 80 8.44 -2.14 -21.24
CA ASP A 80 9.14 -3.42 -21.21
C ASP A 80 8.28 -4.54 -21.83
N PHE A 81 6.97 -4.56 -21.53
CA PHE A 81 6.03 -5.50 -22.15
C PHE A 81 5.91 -5.28 -23.66
N ILE A 82 5.76 -4.03 -24.11
CA ILE A 82 5.70 -3.67 -25.54
C ILE A 82 6.95 -4.18 -26.27
N ASN A 83 8.13 -3.99 -25.65
CA ASN A 83 9.42 -4.40 -26.19
C ASN A 83 9.70 -5.90 -26.02
N ARG A 84 8.79 -6.66 -25.38
CA ARG A 84 8.90 -8.10 -25.11
C ARG A 84 10.18 -8.49 -24.36
N THR A 85 10.63 -7.63 -23.43
CA THR A 85 11.80 -7.86 -22.57
C THR A 85 11.44 -8.52 -21.24
N VAL A 86 10.14 -8.61 -20.95
CA VAL A 86 9.54 -9.27 -19.78
C VAL A 86 8.35 -10.14 -20.22
N ASP A 87 8.00 -11.11 -19.38
CA ASP A 87 6.90 -12.05 -19.64
C ASP A 87 5.53 -11.47 -19.24
N PHE A 88 5.48 -10.57 -18.26
CA PHE A 88 4.29 -9.82 -17.86
C PHE A 88 4.65 -8.42 -17.36
N ALA A 89 3.68 -7.53 -17.27
CA ALA A 89 3.88 -6.22 -16.64
C ALA A 89 2.77 -5.90 -15.63
N ILE A 90 3.08 -5.06 -14.65
CA ILE A 90 2.08 -4.59 -13.68
C ILE A 90 1.84 -3.09 -13.87
N SER A 91 0.58 -2.68 -13.92
CA SER A 91 0.21 -1.28 -14.05
C SER A 91 -1.14 -0.97 -13.42
N GLU A 92 -1.37 0.29 -13.04
CA GLU A 92 -2.66 0.78 -12.52
C GLU A 92 -3.52 1.45 -13.58
N ILE A 93 -2.96 1.64 -14.78
CA ILE A 93 -3.56 2.34 -15.90
C ILE A 93 -3.25 1.54 -17.17
N PRO A 94 -4.20 1.44 -18.11
CA PRO A 94 -3.96 0.73 -19.35
C PRO A 94 -2.85 1.34 -20.21
N PHE A 95 -2.57 0.66 -21.32
CA PHE A 95 -1.72 1.22 -22.37
C PHE A 95 -2.31 2.55 -22.83
N GLN A 96 -1.43 3.54 -22.94
CA GLN A 96 -1.77 4.88 -23.36
C GLN A 96 -1.86 4.92 -24.89
N LEU A 97 -2.88 4.27 -25.45
CA LEU A 97 -3.08 4.17 -26.91
C LEU A 97 -3.39 5.52 -27.56
N GLN A 98 -4.03 6.41 -26.79
CA GLN A 98 -4.39 7.78 -27.14
C GLN A 98 -4.17 8.69 -25.92
N PRO A 99 -2.91 9.01 -25.57
CA PRO A 99 -2.62 9.76 -24.36
C PRO A 99 -3.18 11.18 -24.46
N THR A 100 -3.79 11.65 -23.37
CA THR A 100 -4.22 13.04 -23.21
C THR A 100 -3.13 13.92 -22.59
N GLU A 101 -2.10 13.30 -22.01
CA GLU A 101 -0.96 13.98 -21.41
C GLU A 101 -0.14 14.74 -22.47
N LYS A 102 0.16 16.01 -22.20
CA LYS A 102 0.87 16.88 -23.14
C LYS A 102 2.27 16.31 -23.45
N GLY A 103 2.53 16.07 -24.73
CA GLY A 103 3.83 15.58 -25.22
C GLY A 103 4.02 14.07 -25.11
N ALA A 104 3.08 13.34 -24.49
CA ALA A 104 3.12 11.89 -24.45
C ALA A 104 2.90 11.30 -25.86
N GLN A 105 3.66 10.26 -26.18
CA GLN A 105 3.51 9.53 -27.43
C GLN A 105 2.57 8.35 -27.25
N PRO A 106 1.71 8.05 -28.24
CA PRO A 106 0.86 6.88 -28.20
C PRO A 106 1.65 5.57 -28.05
N GLU A 107 1.30 4.76 -27.06
CA GLU A 107 1.83 3.42 -26.89
C GLU A 107 1.28 2.47 -27.97
N ARG A 108 2.09 1.49 -28.37
CA ARG A 108 1.80 0.55 -29.47
C ARG A 108 2.06 -0.90 -29.03
N PRO A 109 1.23 -1.47 -28.15
CA PRO A 109 1.37 -2.85 -27.73
C PRO A 109 1.13 -3.83 -28.88
N PRO A 110 1.64 -5.08 -28.76
CA PRO A 110 1.39 -6.11 -29.76
C PRO A 110 -0.12 -6.30 -30.01
N THR A 111 -0.55 -6.11 -31.27
CA THR A 111 -1.96 -6.22 -31.66
C THR A 111 -2.54 -7.57 -31.24
N GLY A 112 -3.61 -7.55 -30.44
CA GLY A 112 -4.29 -8.76 -29.95
C GLY A 112 -3.45 -9.66 -29.03
N GLY A 113 -2.28 -9.20 -28.60
CA GLY A 113 -1.29 -10.00 -27.88
C GLY A 113 -1.26 -9.82 -26.37
N TYR A 114 -2.27 -9.17 -25.78
CA TYR A 114 -2.33 -8.94 -24.34
C TYR A 114 -3.77 -8.93 -23.78
N ALA A 115 -3.86 -9.05 -22.46
CA ALA A 115 -5.07 -8.84 -21.68
C ALA A 115 -4.75 -8.16 -20.33
N TYR A 116 -5.75 -7.48 -19.76
CA TYR A 116 -5.65 -6.88 -18.42
C TYR A 116 -6.32 -7.79 -17.39
N MET A 117 -5.57 -8.23 -16.40
CA MET A 117 -6.04 -9.08 -15.31
C MET A 117 -5.96 -8.31 -13.99
N PRO A 118 -7.08 -8.04 -13.29
CA PRO A 118 -7.02 -7.46 -11.95
C PRO A 118 -6.22 -8.35 -10.99
N ILE A 119 -5.41 -7.77 -10.10
CA ILE A 119 -4.60 -8.55 -9.15
C ILE A 119 -4.84 -8.23 -7.67
N VAL A 120 -5.13 -6.97 -7.33
CA VAL A 120 -5.46 -6.54 -5.96
C VAL A 120 -6.09 -5.16 -6.00
N ALA A 121 -7.00 -4.89 -5.06
CA ALA A 121 -7.57 -3.56 -4.84
C ALA A 121 -6.82 -2.82 -3.72
N GLY A 122 -6.96 -1.51 -3.65
CA GLY A 122 -6.30 -0.69 -2.64
C GLY A 122 -6.70 0.78 -2.73
N GLY A 123 -6.28 1.55 -1.73
CA GLY A 123 -6.44 2.98 -1.73
C GLY A 123 -5.12 3.69 -1.97
N THR A 124 -5.09 4.63 -2.91
CA THR A 124 -4.03 5.64 -2.95
C THR A 124 -4.32 6.62 -1.82
N SER A 125 -3.38 6.70 -0.88
CA SER A 125 -3.50 7.39 0.41
C SER A 125 -2.65 8.65 0.46
N PHE A 126 -2.89 9.51 1.46
CA PHE A 126 -2.13 10.74 1.65
C PHE A 126 -1.24 10.65 2.89
N MET A 127 -0.07 10.01 2.74
CA MET A 127 0.92 9.93 3.82
C MET A 127 1.51 11.31 4.09
N TYR A 128 1.60 11.69 5.36
CA TYR A 128 2.08 13.00 5.77
C TYR A 128 2.95 12.94 7.02
N ASN A 129 3.75 13.99 7.23
CA ASN A 129 4.56 14.17 8.42
C ASN A 129 4.36 15.61 8.92
N LEU A 130 3.46 15.79 9.88
CA LEU A 130 3.11 17.08 10.46
C LEU A 130 3.24 17.01 11.97
N LYS A 131 3.66 18.10 12.61
CA LYS A 131 3.69 18.23 14.06
C LYS A 131 2.97 19.49 14.53
N ILE A 132 2.33 19.37 15.69
CA ILE A 132 1.75 20.47 16.46
C ILE A 132 2.29 20.35 17.88
N GLY A 133 2.84 21.42 18.45
CA GLY A 133 3.48 21.42 19.76
C GLY A 133 4.63 20.41 19.86
N GLY A 134 5.33 20.13 18.76
CA GLY A 134 6.40 19.12 18.69
C GLY A 134 5.94 17.66 18.68
N LYS A 135 4.63 17.39 18.75
CA LYS A 135 4.05 16.04 18.64
C LYS A 135 3.54 15.77 17.24
N ARG A 136 3.68 14.55 16.74
CA ARG A 136 3.17 14.15 15.43
C ARG A 136 1.64 14.16 15.43
N VAL A 137 1.05 14.78 14.41
CA VAL A 137 -0.38 14.67 14.11
C VAL A 137 -0.63 13.34 13.43
N THR A 138 -1.61 12.56 13.88
CA THR A 138 -1.90 11.20 13.40
C THR A 138 -3.33 11.01 12.90
N ASN A 139 -4.20 12.00 13.11
CA ASN A 139 -5.64 11.97 12.83
C ASN A 139 -6.09 13.06 11.82
N LEU A 140 -5.20 13.49 10.92
CA LEU A 140 -5.49 14.55 9.94
C LEU A 140 -6.65 14.16 9.01
N ARG A 141 -7.47 15.15 8.66
CA ARG A 141 -8.59 15.05 7.73
C ARG A 141 -8.41 16.01 6.57
N LEU A 142 -8.77 15.57 5.37
CA LEU A 142 -8.75 16.43 4.20
C LEU A 142 -9.96 16.15 3.31
N ALA A 143 -10.68 17.21 2.91
CA ALA A 143 -11.64 17.13 1.84
C ALA A 143 -10.92 16.99 0.49
N GLY A 144 -11.60 16.38 -0.49
CA GLY A 144 -10.96 16.14 -1.79
C GLY A 144 -10.54 17.42 -2.52
N ALA A 145 -11.33 18.49 -2.39
CA ALA A 145 -10.99 19.80 -2.93
C ALA A 145 -9.75 20.40 -2.24
N THR A 146 -9.59 20.20 -0.93
CA THR A 146 -8.40 20.61 -0.17
C THR A 146 -7.16 19.87 -0.68
N VAL A 147 -7.26 18.54 -0.86
CA VAL A 147 -6.19 17.73 -1.48
C VAL A 147 -5.83 18.27 -2.87
N ALA A 148 -6.81 18.49 -3.74
CA ALA A 148 -6.58 18.99 -5.09
C ALA A 148 -5.87 20.35 -5.08
N LYS A 149 -6.27 21.28 -4.20
CA LYS A 149 -5.63 22.59 -4.05
C LYS A 149 -4.21 22.50 -3.51
N ILE A 150 -3.94 21.61 -2.56
CA ILE A 150 -2.58 21.34 -2.09
C ILE A 150 -1.73 20.91 -3.28
N PHE A 151 -2.10 19.84 -4.00
CA PHE A 151 -1.24 19.33 -5.08
C PHE A 151 -1.18 20.26 -6.31
N ALA A 152 -2.21 21.07 -6.56
CA ALA A 152 -2.17 22.17 -7.54
C ALA A 152 -1.31 23.37 -7.11
N GLY A 153 -0.83 23.41 -5.86
CA GLY A 153 0.00 24.49 -5.32
C GLY A 153 -0.75 25.75 -4.94
N GLN A 154 -2.08 25.67 -4.84
CA GLN A 154 -2.95 26.77 -4.42
C GLN A 154 -2.99 26.92 -2.89
N ILE A 155 -2.85 25.81 -2.16
CA ILE A 155 -2.67 25.79 -0.71
C ILE A 155 -1.20 25.45 -0.41
N THR A 156 -0.51 26.36 0.28
CA THR A 156 0.95 26.27 0.50
C THR A 156 1.37 26.17 1.96
N ASN A 157 0.45 26.39 2.91
CA ASN A 157 0.71 26.28 4.35
C ASN A 157 -0.37 25.44 5.05
N TRP A 158 0.00 24.78 6.14
CA TRP A 158 -0.87 23.88 6.90
C TRP A 158 -1.99 24.59 7.67
N ASN A 159 -1.83 25.87 8.01
CA ASN A 159 -2.84 26.72 8.63
C ASN A 159 -3.83 27.35 7.64
N ASP A 160 -3.82 26.94 6.36
CA ASP A 160 -4.78 27.43 5.38
C ASP A 160 -6.23 27.22 5.88
N PRO A 161 -7.13 28.21 5.69
CA PRO A 161 -8.51 28.11 6.18
C PRO A 161 -9.26 26.86 5.71
N ALA A 162 -8.97 26.32 4.52
CA ALA A 162 -9.60 25.10 4.05
C ALA A 162 -9.14 23.87 4.86
N ILE A 163 -7.86 23.79 5.20
CA ILE A 163 -7.33 22.70 6.04
C ILE A 163 -7.85 22.84 7.48
N GLN A 164 -7.90 24.07 8.01
CA GLN A 164 -8.44 24.34 9.34
C GLN A 164 -9.93 23.98 9.43
N ALA A 165 -10.71 24.23 8.37
CA ALA A 165 -12.12 23.84 8.29
C ALA A 165 -12.32 22.31 8.29
N ASP A 166 -11.39 21.56 7.68
CA ASP A 166 -11.40 20.10 7.71
C ASP A 166 -10.98 19.53 9.09
N ASN A 167 -10.26 20.33 9.90
CA ASN A 167 -9.66 19.93 11.19
C ASN A 167 -9.96 20.93 12.33
N PRO A 168 -11.23 21.18 12.68
CA PRO A 168 -11.61 22.22 13.65
C PRO A 168 -11.05 22.00 15.06
N GLY A 169 -10.71 20.76 15.42
CA GLY A 169 -10.11 20.39 16.70
C GLY A 169 -8.58 20.49 16.74
N LEU A 170 -7.92 20.88 15.64
CA LEU A 170 -6.46 21.00 15.58
C LEU A 170 -6.07 22.48 15.44
N ALA A 171 -5.12 22.93 16.26
CA ALA A 171 -4.48 24.23 16.11
C ALA A 171 -3.42 24.16 15.01
N MET A 172 -3.84 24.36 13.75
CA MET A 172 -2.97 24.14 12.60
C MET A 172 -1.77 25.09 12.60
N PRO A 173 -0.54 24.59 12.40
CA PRO A 173 0.67 25.40 12.50
C PRO A 173 0.89 26.21 11.22
N ASP A 174 1.56 27.37 11.33
CA ASP A 174 2.05 28.15 10.18
C ASP A 174 3.29 27.47 9.57
N LYS A 175 3.08 26.27 9.05
CA LYS A 175 4.11 25.40 8.48
C LYS A 175 3.89 25.30 6.99
N GLN A 176 4.93 25.59 6.22
CA GLN A 176 4.92 25.38 4.77
C GLN A 176 4.69 23.91 4.42
N ILE A 177 3.80 23.65 3.47
CA ILE A 177 3.53 22.32 2.93
C ILE A 177 4.63 21.95 1.93
N GLN A 178 5.29 20.83 2.19
CA GLN A 178 6.22 20.23 1.23
C GLN A 178 5.48 19.14 0.44
N ARG A 179 5.12 19.47 -0.81
CA ARG A 179 4.45 18.51 -1.71
C ARG A 179 5.50 17.57 -2.28
N VAL A 180 5.31 16.28 -2.07
CA VAL A 180 6.22 15.24 -2.58
C VAL A 180 5.47 14.41 -3.61
N ALA A 181 6.04 14.29 -4.80
CA ALA A 181 5.43 13.61 -5.93
C ALA A 181 6.41 12.63 -6.59
N ARG A 182 5.87 11.77 -7.45
CA ARG A 182 6.66 10.79 -8.19
C ARG A 182 7.43 11.46 -9.32
N SER A 183 8.71 11.10 -9.47
CA SER A 183 9.57 11.54 -10.59
C SER A 183 9.48 10.63 -11.81
N ASP A 184 8.92 9.43 -11.65
CA ASP A 184 8.85 8.38 -12.65
C ASP A 184 7.43 8.18 -13.16
N GLY A 185 7.29 7.54 -14.33
CA GLY A 185 6.00 7.29 -14.97
C GLY A 185 5.16 6.32 -14.14
N SER A 186 4.25 6.89 -13.37
CA SER A 186 3.67 6.27 -12.19
C SER A 186 2.17 6.05 -12.35
N GLY A 187 1.73 4.83 -12.03
CA GLY A 187 0.32 4.46 -12.05
C GLY A 187 -0.45 5.15 -10.92
N SER A 188 0.18 5.31 -9.76
CA SER A 188 -0.37 6.05 -8.61
C SER A 188 -0.58 7.53 -8.96
N THR A 189 0.35 8.13 -9.70
CA THR A 189 0.22 9.51 -10.19
C THR A 189 -0.93 9.65 -11.16
N ALA A 190 -1.06 8.71 -12.11
CA ALA A 190 -2.16 8.71 -13.05
C ALA A 190 -3.52 8.44 -12.39
N GLN A 191 -3.62 7.54 -11.42
CA GLN A 191 -4.84 7.36 -10.64
C GLN A 191 -5.22 8.63 -9.89
N PHE A 192 -4.26 9.27 -9.22
CA PHE A 192 -4.50 10.47 -8.44
C PHE A 192 -4.92 11.67 -9.31
N THR A 193 -4.20 11.92 -10.41
CA THR A 193 -4.52 13.02 -11.34
C THR A 193 -5.81 12.75 -12.12
N MET A 194 -6.12 11.49 -12.44
CA MET A 194 -7.42 11.12 -13.01
C MET A 194 -8.55 11.41 -12.02
N TRP A 195 -8.40 11.01 -10.76
CA TRP A 195 -9.39 11.31 -9.73
C TRP A 195 -9.59 12.82 -9.53
N MET A 196 -8.51 13.60 -9.43
CA MET A 196 -8.60 15.06 -9.34
C MET A 196 -9.29 15.67 -10.57
N SER A 197 -8.93 15.24 -11.78
CA SER A 197 -9.56 15.79 -13.00
C SER A 197 -11.04 15.44 -13.14
N LYS A 198 -11.48 14.29 -12.60
CA LYS A 198 -12.90 13.90 -12.61
C LYS A 198 -13.71 14.55 -11.50
N GLN A 199 -13.16 14.62 -10.29
CA GLN A 199 -13.88 15.05 -9.08
C GLN A 199 -13.77 16.56 -8.82
N HIS A 200 -12.65 17.17 -9.27
CA HIS A 200 -12.33 18.58 -9.04
C HIS A 200 -11.81 19.25 -10.33
N PRO A 201 -12.56 19.19 -11.45
CA PRO A 201 -12.13 19.71 -12.75
C PRO A 201 -11.90 21.22 -12.77
N ASP A 202 -12.51 21.97 -11.84
CA ASP A 202 -12.32 23.40 -11.64
C ASP A 202 -10.99 23.76 -10.95
N ILE A 203 -10.41 22.82 -10.21
CA ILE A 203 -9.13 22.97 -9.51
C ILE A 203 -8.00 22.32 -10.31
N TRP A 204 -8.22 21.11 -10.83
CA TRP A 204 -7.21 20.31 -11.54
C TRP A 204 -7.51 20.20 -13.04
N THR A 205 -6.98 21.15 -13.81
CA THR A 205 -7.21 21.26 -15.25
C THR A 205 -6.21 20.50 -16.12
N THR A 206 -5.18 19.88 -15.53
CA THR A 206 -4.13 19.16 -16.26
C THR A 206 -4.65 17.86 -16.89
N GLY A 207 -5.77 17.32 -16.38
CA GLY A 207 -6.24 15.99 -16.74
C GLY A 207 -5.42 14.88 -16.06
N MET A 208 -5.53 13.66 -16.60
CA MET A 208 -4.75 12.51 -16.15
C MET A 208 -3.34 12.55 -16.75
N THR A 209 -2.33 12.34 -15.91
CA THR A 209 -0.92 12.26 -16.31
C THR A 209 -0.20 11.13 -15.57
N SER A 210 0.69 10.43 -16.27
CA SER A 210 1.57 9.43 -15.63
C SER A 210 2.79 10.07 -14.97
N GLN A 211 3.24 11.22 -15.48
CA GLN A 211 4.22 12.07 -14.81
C GLN A 211 3.52 13.14 -13.99
N PHE A 212 4.05 13.46 -12.81
CA PHE A 212 3.51 14.61 -12.08
C PHE A 212 3.93 15.90 -12.79
N PRO A 213 3.04 16.90 -12.95
CA PRO A 213 3.39 18.09 -13.74
C PRO A 213 4.54 18.90 -13.12
N ASP A 214 5.67 18.99 -13.83
CA ASP A 214 6.89 19.65 -13.36
C ASP A 214 6.68 21.13 -13.01
N ASN A 215 5.77 21.80 -13.71
CA ASN A 215 5.47 23.22 -13.50
C ASN A 215 4.75 23.50 -12.16
N LEU A 216 4.36 22.47 -11.41
CA LEU A 216 3.75 22.61 -10.09
C LEU A 216 4.77 22.67 -8.95
N GLY A 217 6.06 22.42 -9.21
CA GLY A 217 7.14 22.63 -8.24
C GLY A 217 7.09 21.72 -7.01
N ALA A 218 6.64 20.47 -7.17
CA ALA A 218 6.72 19.45 -6.12
C ALA A 218 8.16 18.90 -5.98
N THR A 219 8.51 18.43 -4.80
CA THR A 219 9.74 17.64 -4.61
C THR A 219 9.53 16.27 -5.24
N LEU A 220 10.37 15.90 -6.20
CA LEU A 220 10.22 14.65 -6.95
C LEU A 220 11.09 13.54 -6.35
N GLN A 221 10.51 12.35 -6.17
CA GLN A 221 11.20 11.13 -5.74
C GLN A 221 10.79 9.95 -6.62
N SER A 222 11.71 9.02 -6.86
CA SER A 222 11.43 7.84 -7.69
C SER A 222 10.80 6.72 -6.88
N GLY A 223 9.73 6.13 -7.41
CA GLY A 223 9.04 4.99 -6.81
C GLY A 223 8.24 5.33 -5.55
N SER A 224 7.31 4.45 -5.19
CA SER A 224 6.50 4.58 -3.96
C SER A 224 7.37 4.59 -2.70
N LEU A 225 8.45 3.79 -2.68
CA LEU A 225 9.40 3.78 -1.56
C LEU A 225 10.12 5.12 -1.42
N GLY A 226 10.50 5.78 -2.53
CA GLY A 226 11.22 7.06 -2.50
C GLY A 226 10.36 8.18 -1.91
N VAL A 227 9.11 8.31 -2.38
CA VAL A 227 8.18 9.33 -1.86
C VAL A 227 7.84 9.09 -0.38
N ALA A 228 7.56 7.84 0.02
CA ALA A 228 7.28 7.51 1.41
C ALA A 228 8.50 7.71 2.30
N ALA A 229 9.69 7.32 1.84
CA ALA A 229 10.92 7.51 2.60
C ALA A 229 11.22 8.99 2.83
N TYR A 230 11.01 9.86 1.84
CA TYR A 230 11.20 11.30 1.99
C TYR A 230 10.29 11.88 3.07
N VAL A 231 8.98 11.59 3.00
CA VAL A 231 8.01 12.04 4.02
C VAL A 231 8.39 11.49 5.40
N GLY A 232 8.89 10.26 5.45
CA GLY A 232 9.29 9.59 6.68
C GLY A 232 10.56 10.12 7.35
N GLN A 233 11.36 10.96 6.67
CA GLN A 233 12.58 11.52 7.26
C GLN A 233 12.30 12.70 8.18
N ASN A 234 13.23 12.98 9.10
CA ASN A 234 13.16 14.14 10.00
C ASN A 234 13.06 15.49 9.26
N TYR A 235 13.73 15.62 8.10
CA TYR A 235 13.64 16.83 7.28
C TYR A 235 12.31 16.94 6.53
N GLY A 236 11.54 15.86 6.45
CA GLY A 236 10.22 15.81 5.80
C GLY A 236 9.10 16.37 6.66
N GLU A 237 9.39 17.06 7.76
CA GLU A 237 8.38 17.72 8.57
C GLU A 237 7.69 18.84 7.76
N GLY A 238 6.37 18.77 7.68
CA GLY A 238 5.53 19.57 6.78
C GLY A 238 5.22 18.88 5.46
N ALA A 239 5.77 17.69 5.19
CA ALA A 239 5.58 17.00 3.92
C ALA A 239 4.28 16.19 3.84
N ILE A 240 3.74 16.12 2.62
CA ILE A 240 2.61 15.27 2.23
C ILE A 240 2.88 14.68 0.85
N THR A 241 2.53 13.41 0.66
CA THR A 241 2.60 12.70 -0.62
C THR A 241 1.34 11.91 -0.89
N TYR A 242 1.14 11.48 -2.14
CA TYR A 242 0.21 10.43 -2.49
C TYR A 242 0.99 9.12 -2.65
N VAL A 243 0.58 8.09 -1.92
CA VAL A 243 1.25 6.78 -1.93
C VAL A 243 0.26 5.70 -1.55
N GLU A 244 0.54 4.47 -1.92
CA GLU A 244 -0.29 3.34 -1.55
C GLU A 244 -0.27 3.13 -0.04
N TYR A 245 -1.43 2.80 0.51
CA TYR A 245 -1.61 2.62 1.95
C TYR A 245 -0.59 1.65 2.57
N SER A 246 -0.19 0.62 1.81
CA SER A 246 0.84 -0.35 2.19
C SER A 246 2.18 0.28 2.61
N TYR A 247 2.61 1.37 1.96
CA TYR A 247 3.87 2.03 2.29
C TYR A 247 3.75 2.87 3.57
N ALA A 248 2.63 3.57 3.77
CA ALA A 248 2.39 4.31 5.00
C ALA A 248 2.33 3.37 6.21
N LEU A 249 1.59 2.26 6.11
CA LEU A 249 1.55 1.20 7.12
C LEU A 249 2.94 0.67 7.45
N LYS A 250 3.71 0.25 6.43
CA LYS A 250 5.03 -0.34 6.62
C LYS A 250 6.05 0.65 7.20
N SER A 251 5.89 1.94 6.90
CA SER A 251 6.78 3.01 7.39
C SER A 251 6.46 3.49 8.80
N GLY A 252 5.30 3.13 9.36
CA GLY A 252 4.85 3.61 10.67
C GLY A 252 4.37 5.07 10.67
N PHE A 253 3.87 5.56 9.52
CA PHE A 253 3.38 6.93 9.37
C PHE A 253 1.86 6.98 9.15
N PRO A 254 1.20 8.08 9.59
CA PRO A 254 -0.22 8.29 9.38
C PRO A 254 -0.54 8.63 7.92
N VAL A 255 -1.82 8.48 7.56
CA VAL A 255 -2.40 8.97 6.31
C VAL A 255 -3.59 9.86 6.62
N ALA A 256 -3.83 10.88 5.81
CA ALA A 256 -5.03 11.69 6.00
C ALA A 256 -6.30 10.87 5.72
N LYS A 257 -7.31 11.01 6.57
CA LYS A 257 -8.67 10.55 6.25
C LYS A 257 -9.27 11.46 5.19
N VAL A 258 -9.97 10.88 4.20
CA VAL A 258 -10.51 11.63 3.07
C VAL A 258 -12.02 11.71 3.15
N LEU A 259 -12.58 12.91 2.97
CA LEU A 259 -14.03 13.12 2.96
C LEU A 259 -14.67 12.40 1.77
N ASN A 260 -15.63 11.50 2.04
CA ASN A 260 -16.41 10.82 1.02
C ASN A 260 -17.75 11.53 0.72
N ALA A 261 -18.47 11.04 -0.30
CA ALA A 261 -19.73 11.63 -0.75
C ALA A 261 -20.86 11.57 0.30
N ALA A 262 -20.73 10.72 1.32
CA ALA A 262 -21.68 10.61 2.43
C ALA A 262 -21.36 11.58 3.59
N GLY A 263 -20.28 12.38 3.48
CA GLY A 263 -19.88 13.33 4.51
C GLY A 263 -19.08 12.72 5.66
N TYR A 264 -18.35 11.62 5.42
CA TYR A 264 -17.46 11.00 6.41
C TYR A 264 -16.00 11.03 5.95
N TYR A 265 -15.08 11.27 6.88
CA TYR A 265 -13.64 11.17 6.65
C TYR A 265 -13.17 9.72 6.86
N ILE A 266 -12.71 9.08 5.79
CA ILE A 266 -12.44 7.63 5.77
C ILE A 266 -10.97 7.33 5.46
N GLU A 267 -10.42 6.29 6.10
CA GLU A 267 -9.11 5.72 5.80
C GLU A 267 -9.21 4.64 4.70
N PRO A 268 -8.15 4.41 3.90
CA PRO A 268 -8.11 3.37 2.87
C PRO A 268 -7.86 1.96 3.44
N THR A 269 -8.63 1.53 4.43
CA THR A 269 -8.57 0.16 4.97
C THR A 269 -9.08 -0.87 3.97
N ALA A 270 -8.78 -2.15 4.20
CA ALA A 270 -9.27 -3.23 3.33
C ALA A 270 -10.80 -3.23 3.20
N SER A 271 -11.51 -2.97 4.30
CA SER A 271 -12.98 -2.90 4.33
C SER A 271 -13.53 -1.70 3.57
N SER A 272 -13.00 -0.49 3.80
CA SER A 272 -13.53 0.72 3.14
C SER A 272 -13.30 0.69 1.62
N VAL A 273 -12.17 0.13 1.20
CA VAL A 273 -11.86 -0.12 -0.21
C VAL A 273 -12.78 -1.21 -0.78
N ALA A 274 -13.01 -2.31 -0.06
CA ALA A 274 -13.89 -3.39 -0.54
C ALA A 274 -15.33 -2.89 -0.77
N VAL A 275 -15.86 -2.07 0.16
CA VAL A 275 -17.18 -1.43 -0.01
C VAL A 275 -17.19 -0.51 -1.23
N ALA A 276 -16.12 0.28 -1.44
CA ALA A 276 -16.03 1.16 -2.61
C ALA A 276 -15.99 0.36 -3.92
N MET A 277 -15.26 -0.76 -3.95
CA MET A 277 -15.11 -1.64 -5.12
C MET A 277 -16.38 -2.39 -5.54
N LEU A 278 -17.44 -2.38 -4.73
CA LEU A 278 -18.77 -2.83 -5.17
C LEU A 278 -19.33 -2.00 -6.35
N LYS A 279 -18.82 -0.79 -6.55
CA LYS A 279 -19.19 0.08 -7.68
C LYS A 279 -18.17 0.10 -8.81
N ALA A 280 -17.10 -0.69 -8.72
CA ALA A 280 -16.15 -0.84 -9.82
C ALA A 280 -16.79 -1.62 -10.97
N GLN A 281 -16.58 -1.15 -12.19
CA GLN A 281 -16.99 -1.85 -13.40
C GLN A 281 -15.78 -2.09 -14.30
N ILE A 282 -15.88 -3.10 -15.15
CA ILE A 282 -14.91 -3.39 -16.20
C ILE A 282 -15.53 -2.99 -17.53
N ASN A 283 -14.78 -2.26 -18.35
CA ASN A 283 -15.19 -1.97 -19.72
C ASN A 283 -15.17 -3.26 -20.55
N THR A 284 -16.34 -3.80 -20.86
CA THR A 284 -16.49 -5.03 -21.65
C THR A 284 -16.69 -4.79 -23.14
N ASN A 285 -16.61 -3.54 -23.60
CA ASN A 285 -16.72 -3.21 -25.03
C ASN A 285 -15.42 -3.56 -25.75
N ALA A 286 -15.40 -4.69 -26.46
CA ALA A 286 -14.24 -5.19 -27.20
C ALA A 286 -13.73 -4.25 -28.31
N SER A 287 -14.55 -3.29 -28.75
CA SER A 287 -14.15 -2.26 -29.73
C SER A 287 -13.56 -1.00 -29.09
N SER A 288 -13.60 -0.89 -27.76
CA SER A 288 -13.03 0.24 -27.02
C SER A 288 -11.52 0.11 -26.89
N ALA A 289 -10.80 1.23 -27.00
CA ALA A 289 -9.37 1.30 -26.64
C ALA A 289 -9.13 0.94 -25.16
N ASP A 290 -10.16 1.09 -24.33
CA ASP A 290 -10.15 0.84 -22.89
C ASP A 290 -10.76 -0.53 -22.54
N TYR A 291 -10.88 -1.46 -23.49
CA TYR A 291 -11.41 -2.81 -23.25
C TYR A 291 -10.65 -3.53 -22.12
N LEU A 292 -11.39 -4.12 -21.19
CA LEU A 292 -10.94 -4.81 -19.96
C LEU A 292 -10.31 -3.90 -18.89
N THR A 293 -10.52 -2.59 -18.97
CA THR A 293 -10.00 -1.62 -18.00
C THR A 293 -11.10 -1.12 -17.06
N GLN A 294 -10.68 -0.46 -15.98
CA GLN A 294 -11.52 0.01 -14.89
C GLN A 294 -12.38 1.20 -15.28
N ILE A 295 -13.62 1.17 -14.82
CA ILE A 295 -14.52 2.31 -14.74
C ILE A 295 -14.80 2.54 -13.25
N LEU A 296 -14.31 3.66 -12.72
CA LEU A 296 -14.30 3.95 -11.28
C LEU A 296 -15.16 5.16 -10.90
N ASP A 297 -15.93 5.76 -11.82
CA ASP A 297 -16.76 6.93 -11.52
C ASP A 297 -17.79 6.67 -10.40
N GLY A 298 -18.35 5.46 -10.37
CA GLY A 298 -19.24 5.02 -9.28
C GLY A 298 -18.52 4.70 -7.96
N VAL A 299 -17.21 4.47 -8.00
CA VAL A 299 -16.36 4.26 -6.81
C VAL A 299 -16.07 5.60 -6.16
N TYR A 300 -15.67 6.60 -6.96
CA TYR A 300 -15.29 7.93 -6.48
C TYR A 300 -16.46 8.68 -5.85
N ASN A 301 -17.67 8.47 -6.38
CA ASN A 301 -18.91 9.12 -5.94
C ASN A 301 -19.79 8.20 -5.07
N ASN A 302 -19.24 7.12 -4.51
CA ASN A 302 -20.05 6.16 -3.78
C ASN A 302 -20.65 6.80 -2.51
N ALA A 303 -21.98 6.76 -2.39
CA ALA A 303 -22.71 7.37 -1.29
C ALA A 303 -22.80 6.48 -0.03
N ASP A 304 -22.20 5.28 -0.05
CA ASP A 304 -22.06 4.46 1.17
C ASP A 304 -21.03 5.13 2.12
N PRO A 305 -21.40 5.41 3.38
CA PRO A 305 -20.56 6.13 4.33
C PRO A 305 -19.24 5.43 4.67
N ARG A 306 -19.11 4.15 4.38
CA ARG A 306 -17.91 3.36 4.71
C ARG A 306 -16.81 3.46 3.65
N THR A 307 -17.06 4.15 2.53
CA THR A 307 -16.20 4.08 1.34
C THR A 307 -15.03 5.04 1.39
N TYR A 308 -13.87 4.57 0.91
CA TYR A 308 -12.73 5.43 0.64
C TYR A 308 -12.78 5.95 -0.82
N PRO A 309 -12.76 7.27 -1.07
CA PRO A 309 -13.01 7.83 -2.41
C PRO A 309 -11.92 7.57 -3.45
N LEU A 310 -10.66 7.36 -3.04
CA LEU A 310 -9.53 7.13 -3.95
C LEU A 310 -9.13 5.64 -3.98
N SER A 311 -10.15 4.77 -4.06
CA SER A 311 -10.01 3.33 -4.24
C SER A 311 -9.88 2.93 -5.71
N SER A 312 -9.09 1.91 -5.97
CA SER A 312 -8.78 1.39 -7.31
C SER A 312 -8.25 -0.05 -7.24
N TYR A 313 -7.93 -0.63 -8.40
CA TYR A 313 -7.21 -1.91 -8.47
C TYR A 313 -6.07 -1.87 -9.49
N SER A 314 -5.08 -2.74 -9.28
CA SER A 314 -3.91 -2.91 -10.17
C SER A 314 -4.16 -4.03 -11.18
N TYR A 315 -3.53 -3.94 -12.34
CA TYR A 315 -3.55 -4.96 -13.40
C TYR A 315 -2.21 -5.67 -13.51
N MET A 316 -2.28 -6.97 -13.76
CA MET A 316 -1.25 -7.68 -14.51
C MET A 316 -1.63 -7.67 -15.99
N ILE A 317 -0.75 -7.10 -16.81
CA ILE A 317 -0.80 -7.20 -18.26
C ILE A 317 -0.17 -8.54 -18.63
N VAL A 318 -1.00 -9.47 -19.10
CA VAL A 318 -0.60 -10.83 -19.45
C VAL A 318 -0.55 -11.00 -20.98
N PRO A 319 0.40 -11.77 -21.52
CA PRO A 319 0.45 -12.07 -22.95
C PRO A 319 -0.64 -13.07 -23.32
N THR A 320 -1.25 -12.87 -24.50
CA THR A 320 -2.25 -13.78 -25.07
C THR A 320 -1.74 -14.51 -26.31
N GLN A 321 -0.45 -14.35 -26.60
CA GLN A 321 0.26 -15.03 -27.68
C GLN A 321 1.73 -15.20 -27.27
N GLU A 322 2.40 -16.19 -27.83
CA GLU A 322 3.84 -16.36 -27.65
C GLU A 322 4.63 -15.27 -28.38
N GLY A 323 5.85 -14.99 -27.91
CA GLY A 323 6.76 -14.07 -28.57
C GLY A 323 7.80 -13.46 -27.64
N GLY A 324 8.91 -13.00 -28.23
CA GLY A 324 10.04 -12.46 -27.47
C GLY A 324 10.57 -13.51 -26.50
N THR A 325 10.61 -13.18 -25.21
CA THR A 325 11.04 -14.11 -24.15
C THR A 325 9.95 -15.06 -23.67
N PHE A 326 8.69 -14.87 -24.08
CA PHE A 326 7.53 -15.60 -23.57
C PHE A 326 7.18 -16.81 -24.45
N ASN A 327 6.91 -17.95 -23.83
CA ASN A 327 6.56 -19.22 -24.46
C ASN A 327 5.58 -20.04 -23.58
N THR A 328 5.10 -21.16 -24.09
CA THR A 328 4.14 -22.05 -23.42
C THR A 328 4.60 -22.49 -22.02
N ASP A 329 5.88 -22.83 -21.82
CA ASP A 329 6.38 -23.26 -20.50
C ASP A 329 6.30 -22.14 -19.46
N LYS A 330 6.65 -20.92 -19.87
CA LYS A 330 6.49 -19.73 -19.04
C LYS A 330 5.03 -19.37 -18.83
N GLY A 331 4.17 -19.57 -19.82
CA GLY A 331 2.75 -19.34 -19.68
C GLY A 331 2.04 -20.33 -18.76
N ARG A 332 2.53 -21.57 -18.67
CA ARG A 332 2.14 -22.51 -17.62
C ARG A 332 2.47 -21.97 -16.23
N THR A 333 3.70 -21.48 -16.01
CA THR A 333 4.08 -20.82 -14.73
C THR A 333 3.26 -19.56 -14.47
N LEU A 334 3.09 -18.68 -15.46
CA LEU A 334 2.36 -17.44 -15.33
C LEU A 334 0.89 -17.68 -15.01
N GLY A 335 0.26 -18.67 -15.65
CA GLY A 335 -1.10 -19.08 -15.35
C GLY A 335 -1.25 -19.61 -13.92
N ALA A 336 -0.32 -20.46 -13.46
CA ALA A 336 -0.33 -20.97 -12.10
C ALA A 336 -0.12 -19.84 -11.06
N PHE A 337 0.80 -18.91 -11.34
CA PHE A 337 1.03 -17.73 -10.51
C PHE A 337 -0.19 -16.82 -10.49
N ALA A 338 -0.81 -16.55 -11.63
CA ALA A 338 -2.03 -15.74 -11.73
C ALA A 338 -3.20 -16.35 -10.95
N LYS A 339 -3.37 -17.68 -11.02
CA LYS A 339 -4.35 -18.41 -10.20
C LYS A 339 -4.08 -18.20 -8.71
N TYR A 340 -2.83 -18.37 -8.28
CA TYR A 340 -2.43 -18.10 -6.90
C TYR A 340 -2.75 -16.66 -6.48
N VAL A 341 -2.44 -15.69 -7.33
CA VAL A 341 -2.70 -14.26 -7.06
C VAL A 341 -4.20 -14.02 -6.84
N LEU A 342 -5.07 -14.56 -7.70
CA LEU A 342 -6.52 -14.36 -7.62
C LEU A 342 -7.19 -15.09 -6.44
N CYS A 343 -6.55 -16.14 -5.93
CA CYS A 343 -7.05 -16.93 -4.82
C CYS A 343 -6.17 -16.77 -3.59
N GLU A 344 -5.23 -17.69 -3.35
CA GLU A 344 -4.49 -17.80 -2.10
C GLU A 344 -3.77 -16.49 -1.70
N GLY A 345 -3.30 -15.71 -2.68
CA GLY A 345 -2.65 -14.43 -2.48
C GLY A 345 -3.55 -13.35 -1.87
N GLN A 346 -4.87 -13.46 -2.02
CA GLN A 346 -5.83 -12.47 -1.52
C GLN A 346 -5.96 -12.49 0.00
N GLN A 347 -5.64 -13.61 0.66
CA GLN A 347 -5.74 -13.76 2.12
C GLN A 347 -4.85 -12.79 2.91
N GLN A 348 -3.74 -12.36 2.31
CA GLN A 348 -2.77 -11.47 2.96
C GLN A 348 -2.96 -9.98 2.60
N ALA A 349 -3.95 -9.65 1.75
CA ALA A 349 -4.09 -8.31 1.21
C ALA A 349 -4.24 -7.25 2.32
N GLU A 350 -5.12 -7.49 3.30
CA GLU A 350 -5.36 -6.54 4.39
C GLU A 350 -4.10 -6.25 5.22
N GLN A 351 -3.36 -7.29 5.63
CA GLN A 351 -2.15 -7.11 6.44
C GLN A 351 -1.04 -6.38 5.67
N LEU A 352 -1.08 -6.45 4.34
CA LEU A 352 -0.15 -5.76 3.45
C LEU A 352 -0.62 -4.34 3.09
N GLY A 353 -1.78 -3.88 3.58
CA GLY A 353 -2.32 -2.56 3.28
C GLY A 353 -3.08 -2.47 1.97
N TYR A 354 -3.65 -3.58 1.51
CA TYR A 354 -4.48 -3.69 0.33
C TYR A 354 -5.86 -4.24 0.68
N SER A 355 -6.76 -4.27 -0.29
CA SER A 355 -8.06 -4.91 -0.18
C SER A 355 -8.13 -6.13 -1.10
N PRO A 356 -8.62 -7.28 -0.60
CA PRO A 356 -8.86 -8.43 -1.47
C PRO A 356 -9.86 -8.08 -2.58
N LEU A 357 -9.68 -8.67 -3.76
CA LEU A 357 -10.55 -8.45 -4.90
C LEU A 357 -11.95 -9.04 -4.64
N PRO A 358 -13.04 -8.30 -4.93
CA PRO A 358 -14.39 -8.86 -4.96
C PRO A 358 -14.54 -9.93 -6.06
N MET A 359 -15.57 -10.76 -5.90
CA MET A 359 -15.89 -11.90 -6.76
C MET A 359 -15.87 -11.56 -8.26
N ASN A 360 -16.51 -10.45 -8.65
CA ASN A 360 -16.60 -10.02 -10.05
C ASN A 360 -15.23 -9.76 -10.68
N LEU A 361 -14.29 -9.17 -9.93
CA LEU A 361 -12.93 -8.90 -10.40
C LEU A 361 -12.09 -10.18 -10.45
N VAL A 362 -12.28 -11.11 -9.50
CA VAL A 362 -11.65 -12.43 -9.54
C VAL A 362 -12.10 -13.22 -10.77
N GLN A 363 -13.40 -13.26 -11.05
CA GLN A 363 -13.93 -13.94 -12.25
C GLN A 363 -13.39 -13.31 -13.53
N ALA A 364 -13.38 -11.97 -13.62
CA ALA A 364 -12.82 -11.28 -14.78
C ALA A 364 -11.34 -11.59 -15.02
N GLY A 365 -10.56 -11.69 -13.93
CA GLY A 365 -9.17 -12.11 -13.98
C GLY A 365 -9.01 -13.57 -14.41
N ALA A 366 -9.86 -14.47 -13.88
CA ALA A 366 -9.87 -15.88 -14.23
C ALA A 366 -10.12 -16.12 -15.73
N GLU A 367 -11.00 -15.32 -16.36
CA GLU A 367 -11.20 -15.37 -17.80
C GLU A 367 -9.95 -14.97 -18.59
N GLN A 368 -9.10 -14.08 -18.05
CA GLN A 368 -7.86 -13.70 -18.74
C GLN A 368 -6.79 -14.78 -18.61
N ILE A 369 -6.74 -15.54 -17.52
CA ILE A 369 -5.80 -16.67 -17.37
C ILE A 369 -5.98 -17.67 -18.51
N LYS A 370 -7.22 -17.97 -18.91
CA LYS A 370 -7.52 -18.90 -20.02
C LYS A 370 -6.93 -18.47 -21.37
N ARG A 371 -6.63 -17.18 -21.52
CA ARG A 371 -6.08 -16.61 -22.75
C ARG A 371 -4.56 -16.66 -22.81
N ILE A 372 -3.90 -17.01 -21.70
CA ILE A 372 -2.44 -17.13 -21.63
C ILE A 372 -2.02 -18.45 -22.29
N PRO A 373 -1.17 -18.44 -23.34
CA PRO A 373 -0.65 -19.65 -23.95
C PRO A 373 0.03 -20.55 -22.92
N GLY A 374 -0.39 -21.81 -22.78
CA GLY A 374 0.18 -22.77 -21.81
C GLY A 374 -0.50 -22.79 -20.43
N ALA A 375 -1.45 -21.89 -20.16
CA ALA A 375 -2.15 -21.82 -18.88
C ALA A 375 -3.42 -22.71 -18.80
N GLN A 376 -3.62 -23.66 -19.72
CA GLN A 376 -4.87 -24.43 -19.82
C GLN A 376 -5.18 -25.28 -18.56
N GLY A 377 -4.16 -25.58 -17.73
CA GLY A 377 -4.33 -26.27 -16.44
C GLY A 377 -4.65 -25.35 -15.26
N SER A 378 -4.60 -24.03 -15.43
CA SER A 378 -4.70 -23.04 -14.34
C SER A 378 -6.10 -22.44 -14.25
N THR A 379 -7.10 -23.29 -13.99
CA THR A 379 -8.48 -22.84 -13.78
C THR A 379 -8.70 -22.32 -12.37
N VAL A 380 -9.39 -21.19 -12.25
CA VAL A 380 -9.89 -20.67 -10.97
C VAL A 380 -11.31 -21.18 -10.79
N ASP A 381 -11.53 -21.97 -9.73
CA ASP A 381 -12.85 -22.30 -9.24
C ASP A 381 -13.14 -21.42 -8.03
N ILE A 382 -14.14 -20.55 -8.18
CA ILE A 382 -14.60 -19.64 -7.14
C ILE A 382 -14.95 -20.38 -5.84
N ASN A 383 -15.54 -21.58 -5.93
CA ASN A 383 -15.95 -22.34 -4.75
C ASN A 383 -14.79 -23.02 -4.02
N SER A 384 -13.58 -22.99 -4.58
CA SER A 384 -12.36 -23.46 -3.90
C SER A 384 -11.33 -22.35 -3.72
N CYS A 385 -11.65 -21.13 -4.12
CA CYS A 385 -10.75 -19.99 -4.13
C CYS A 385 -10.71 -19.36 -2.73
N ASN A 386 -9.54 -19.38 -2.09
CA ASN A 386 -9.38 -18.80 -0.75
C ASN A 386 -9.29 -17.26 -0.84
N ASN A 387 -10.44 -16.58 -0.84
CA ASN A 387 -10.51 -15.12 -0.86
C ASN A 387 -11.41 -14.60 0.28
N PRO A 388 -10.97 -13.65 1.12
CA PRO A 388 -11.76 -13.15 2.24
C PRO A 388 -13.08 -12.44 1.87
N THR A 389 -13.27 -12.05 0.61
CA THR A 389 -14.48 -11.30 0.18
C THR A 389 -15.65 -12.20 -0.19
N PHE A 390 -15.45 -13.51 -0.35
CA PHE A 390 -16.52 -14.44 -0.70
C PHE A 390 -16.23 -15.85 -0.19
N GLN A 391 -17.25 -16.71 -0.18
CA GLN A 391 -17.14 -18.12 0.17
C GLN A 391 -17.91 -19.00 -0.83
N PRO A 392 -17.78 -20.33 -0.76
CA PRO A 392 -18.52 -21.22 -1.65
C PRO A 392 -20.04 -21.00 -1.54
N GLY A 393 -20.70 -20.86 -2.69
CA GLY A 393 -22.15 -20.60 -2.77
C GLY A 393 -22.58 -19.13 -2.78
N ASP A 394 -21.66 -18.18 -2.58
CA ASP A 394 -21.95 -16.74 -2.70
C ASP A 394 -22.21 -16.33 -4.16
N SER A 395 -22.97 -15.26 -4.34
CA SER A 395 -23.27 -14.64 -5.64
C SER A 395 -22.31 -13.50 -5.99
N LEU A 396 -22.43 -12.94 -7.20
CA LEU A 396 -21.66 -11.76 -7.61
C LEU A 396 -21.99 -10.49 -6.82
N ASP A 397 -23.20 -10.43 -6.24
CA ASP A 397 -23.66 -9.30 -5.44
C ASP A 397 -23.19 -9.42 -3.98
N ASP A 398 -22.67 -10.59 -3.59
CA ASP A 398 -22.13 -10.84 -2.26
C ASP A 398 -20.69 -10.37 -2.16
N ASN A 399 -20.40 -9.60 -1.11
CA ASN A 399 -19.05 -9.30 -0.69
C ASN A 399 -19.04 -9.30 0.84
N ARG A 400 -18.53 -10.39 1.41
CA ARG A 400 -18.55 -10.65 2.85
C ARG A 400 -17.81 -9.58 3.63
N LEU A 401 -16.66 -9.13 3.11
CA LEU A 401 -15.89 -8.06 3.74
C LEU A 401 -16.68 -6.74 3.76
N ALA A 402 -17.40 -6.42 2.68
CA ALA A 402 -18.27 -5.26 2.63
C ALA A 402 -19.53 -5.41 3.50
N GLN A 403 -20.06 -6.61 3.67
CA GLN A 403 -21.20 -6.89 4.55
C GLN A 403 -20.84 -6.73 6.03
N THR A 404 -19.61 -7.11 6.41
CA THR A 404 -19.10 -6.97 7.79
C THR A 404 -18.36 -5.66 8.05
N ALA A 405 -18.20 -4.79 7.04
CA ALA A 405 -17.54 -3.51 7.20
C ALA A 405 -18.30 -2.61 8.18
N SER A 406 -17.63 -2.25 9.28
CA SER A 406 -18.15 -1.34 10.30
C SER A 406 -18.53 0.01 9.71
N GLN A 407 -19.57 0.63 10.28
CA GLN A 407 -19.86 2.03 10.03
C GLN A 407 -18.70 2.90 10.51
N PRO A 408 -18.39 4.02 9.83
CA PRO A 408 -17.39 4.97 10.33
C PRO A 408 -17.83 5.55 11.67
N ALA A 409 -16.86 5.98 12.48
CA ALA A 409 -17.15 6.59 13.75
C ALA A 409 -17.92 7.91 13.56
N ASP A 410 -18.84 8.23 14.49
CA ASP A 410 -19.61 9.48 14.43
C ASP A 410 -18.70 10.72 14.48
N CYS A 411 -17.57 10.63 15.19
CA CYS A 411 -16.58 11.70 15.22
C CYS A 411 -15.92 11.93 13.85
N ASP A 412 -15.94 10.98 12.92
CA ASP A 412 -15.43 11.14 11.54
C ASP A 412 -16.44 11.74 10.58
N LYS A 413 -17.68 11.99 11.02
CA LYS A 413 -18.64 12.77 10.25
C LYS A 413 -18.16 14.21 10.14
N GLN A 414 -18.32 14.81 8.96
CA GLN A 414 -17.99 16.22 8.73
C GLN A 414 -18.73 17.10 9.75
N GLY A 415 -17.96 17.92 10.46
CA GLY A 415 -18.46 18.72 11.56
C GLY A 415 -17.36 19.09 12.56
N PRO A 416 -17.73 19.66 13.72
CA PRO A 416 -16.77 20.16 14.71
C PRO A 416 -16.05 19.04 15.49
N ASN A 417 -16.61 17.83 15.53
CA ASN A 417 -16.03 16.71 16.27
C ASN A 417 -14.93 16.05 15.44
N GLN A 418 -13.84 15.64 16.11
CA GLN A 418 -12.74 14.93 15.47
C GLN A 418 -12.27 13.75 16.31
N CYS A 419 -12.12 12.58 15.69
CA CYS A 419 -11.58 11.40 16.34
C CYS A 419 -10.09 11.61 16.62
N VAL A 420 -9.63 11.19 17.80
CA VAL A 420 -8.22 11.34 18.23
C VAL A 420 -7.32 10.21 17.72
N THR A 421 -7.92 9.07 17.36
CA THR A 421 -7.19 7.86 16.99
C THR A 421 -6.31 8.09 15.77
N GLY A 422 -5.06 7.66 15.88
CA GLY A 422 -4.13 7.68 14.77
C GLY A 422 -4.59 6.79 13.61
N THR A 423 -4.01 7.04 12.44
CA THR A 423 -4.31 6.34 11.19
C THR A 423 -3.12 5.48 10.74
N ALA A 424 -3.38 4.51 9.85
CA ALA A 424 -2.33 3.74 9.17
C ALA A 424 -1.24 3.19 10.11
N GLY A 425 0.04 3.40 9.77
CA GLY A 425 1.18 2.97 10.56
C GLY A 425 1.31 3.65 11.92
N ALA A 426 0.45 4.64 12.22
CA ALA A 426 0.38 5.36 13.48
C ALA A 426 -0.92 5.09 14.27
N ALA A 427 -1.67 4.03 13.94
CA ALA A 427 -2.95 3.68 14.60
C ALA A 427 -2.87 3.50 16.12
N GLY A 428 -1.67 3.27 16.68
CA GLY A 428 -1.42 3.19 18.13
C GLY A 428 -0.98 4.51 18.78
N THR A 429 -1.10 5.64 18.10
CA THR A 429 -0.68 6.96 18.60
C THR A 429 -1.77 7.98 18.36
N ASP A 430 -2.35 8.49 19.43
CA ASP A 430 -3.43 9.46 19.37
C ASP A 430 -2.91 10.89 19.24
N THR A 431 -3.72 11.73 18.60
CA THR A 431 -3.54 13.18 18.58
C THR A 431 -4.69 13.83 19.30
N ASP A 432 -4.38 14.53 20.38
CA ASP A 432 -5.36 15.30 21.15
C ASP A 432 -6.02 16.37 20.27
N VAL A 433 -7.33 16.57 20.45
CA VAL A 433 -8.09 17.63 19.79
C VAL A 433 -8.59 18.63 20.83
N THR A 434 -8.59 19.92 20.51
CA THR A 434 -9.19 20.93 21.38
C THR A 434 -10.70 20.76 21.40
N GLY A 435 -11.30 20.78 22.60
CA GLY A 435 -12.75 20.65 22.76
C GLY A 435 -13.28 19.24 23.00
N SER A 436 -12.45 18.19 23.01
CA SER A 436 -12.82 16.86 23.53
C SER A 436 -12.78 16.83 25.07
N GLY A 437 -13.41 17.81 25.71
CA GLY A 437 -13.83 17.64 27.10
C GLY A 437 -15.05 16.74 27.06
N ASP A 438 -14.90 15.49 27.54
CA ASP A 438 -16.04 14.68 27.91
C ASP A 438 -16.97 15.57 28.74
N GLY A 439 -18.16 15.84 28.21
CA GLY A 439 -19.23 16.44 28.99
C GLY A 439 -19.41 15.53 30.21
N GLY A 440 -18.91 15.98 31.36
CA GLY A 440 -18.83 15.17 32.56
C GLY A 440 -20.14 14.45 32.78
N ALA A 441 -20.07 13.12 32.85
CA ALA A 441 -21.19 12.32 33.30
C ALA A 441 -21.60 12.85 34.68
N ALA A 442 -22.68 13.63 34.72
CA ALA A 442 -23.34 13.96 35.96
C ALA A 442 -23.84 12.64 36.54
N ALA A 443 -23.10 12.13 37.52
CA ALA A 443 -23.53 11.02 38.35
C ALA A 443 -24.95 11.33 38.82
N GLY A 444 -25.88 10.41 38.52
CA GLY A 444 -27.25 10.48 39.00
C GLY A 444 -27.26 10.51 40.52
N ALA A 445 -27.42 11.70 41.09
CA ALA A 445 -27.83 11.89 42.46
C ALA A 445 -29.35 12.03 42.48
N ALA A 446 -29.96 11.17 43.28
CA ALA A 446 -31.38 10.96 43.43
C ALA A 446 -32.18 12.25 43.65
N ALA A 447 -33.41 12.22 43.16
CA ALA A 447 -34.46 13.18 43.43
C ALA A 447 -34.62 13.40 44.95
N SER A 448 -34.63 14.66 45.36
CA SER A 448 -35.42 15.10 46.50
C SER A 448 -36.09 16.42 46.17
N THR A 449 -37.41 16.39 46.21
CA THR A 449 -38.34 17.49 46.04
C THR A 449 -38.34 18.37 47.29
N SER A 450 -38.15 19.68 47.13
CA SER A 450 -38.77 20.66 48.04
C SER A 450 -38.96 22.00 47.35
N ALA A 451 -40.23 22.40 47.30
CA ALA A 451 -40.71 23.67 46.79
C ALA A 451 -40.21 24.87 47.63
N GLY A 452 -40.03 26.01 46.97
CA GLY A 452 -39.73 27.29 47.61
C GLY A 452 -39.81 28.44 46.60
N THR A 453 -41.00 29.01 46.46
CA THR A 453 -41.30 30.26 45.75
C THR A 453 -40.69 31.49 46.46
N ALA A 454 -40.09 32.44 45.73
CA ALA A 454 -40.46 33.87 45.75
C ALA A 454 -39.52 34.77 44.90
N ALA A 455 -40.19 35.53 44.02
CA ALA A 455 -39.93 36.84 43.42
C ALA A 455 -38.74 37.73 43.87
N GLY A 456 -38.20 38.48 42.91
CA GLY A 456 -37.48 39.74 43.17
C GLY A 456 -36.73 40.29 41.95
N ALA A 457 -37.26 41.37 41.36
CA ALA A 457 -36.75 42.07 40.18
C ALA A 457 -35.42 42.81 40.39
N SER A 458 -34.65 43.04 39.31
CA SER A 458 -34.28 44.38 38.85
C SER A 458 -33.45 44.32 37.55
N ALA A 459 -33.77 45.27 36.67
CA ALA A 459 -33.05 45.53 35.43
C ALA A 459 -31.87 46.47 35.70
N ALA A 460 -30.77 46.30 34.97
CA ALA A 460 -29.78 47.34 34.74
C ALA A 460 -29.15 47.18 33.34
N ASN A 461 -29.27 48.25 32.56
CA ASN A 461 -28.63 48.46 31.27
C ASN A 461 -27.09 48.38 31.37
N ALA A 462 -26.42 47.88 30.33
CA ALA A 462 -25.61 48.69 29.41
C ALA A 462 -24.48 47.88 28.72
N ALA A 463 -24.24 48.29 27.47
CA ALA A 463 -23.00 48.17 26.70
C ALA A 463 -22.67 46.81 26.06
N ASP A 464 -23.08 46.73 24.79
CA ASP A 464 -22.34 46.08 23.72
C ASP A 464 -20.89 46.62 23.65
N PRO A 465 -19.89 45.74 23.51
CA PRO A 465 -18.77 46.06 22.66
C PRO A 465 -18.65 44.99 21.58
N ALA A 466 -18.75 45.46 20.33
CA ALA A 466 -18.28 44.76 19.15
C ALA A 466 -16.81 44.35 19.36
N ALA A 467 -16.60 43.12 19.82
CA ALA A 467 -15.31 42.45 19.79
C ALA A 467 -15.14 41.83 18.41
N THR A 468 -14.41 42.50 17.53
CA THR A 468 -13.72 41.80 16.44
C THR A 468 -12.78 40.79 17.10
N SER A 469 -13.20 39.53 17.21
CA SER A 469 -12.33 38.45 17.64
C SER A 469 -11.21 38.34 16.61
N ALA A 470 -10.04 38.86 16.95
CA ALA A 470 -8.84 38.60 16.16
C ALA A 470 -8.65 37.09 16.10
N GLU A 471 -8.69 36.54 14.88
CA GLU A 471 -8.47 35.13 14.61
C GLU A 471 -7.12 34.71 15.19
N ALA A 472 -7.08 33.54 15.82
CA ALA A 472 -5.88 33.05 16.49
C ALA A 472 -4.75 32.79 15.47
N ALA A 473 -3.59 33.40 15.67
CA ALA A 473 -2.40 33.15 14.85
C ALA A 473 -1.47 32.17 15.57
N TYR A 474 -0.91 31.19 14.85
CA TYR A 474 0.01 30.19 15.38
C TYR A 474 1.35 30.21 14.65
N ASP A 475 2.43 29.81 15.32
CA ASP A 475 3.76 29.68 14.69
C ASP A 475 3.93 28.35 13.95
N ALA A 476 5.09 28.15 13.32
CA ALA A 476 5.44 26.93 12.59
C ALA A 476 5.48 25.65 13.47
N ASN A 477 5.49 25.80 14.79
CA ASN A 477 5.45 24.72 15.75
C ASN A 477 4.04 24.53 16.36
N GLY A 478 3.04 25.35 15.98
CA GLY A 478 1.69 25.30 16.51
C GLY A 478 1.48 26.05 17.83
N ASN A 479 2.39 26.94 18.22
CA ASN A 479 2.22 27.77 19.42
C ASN A 479 1.44 29.06 19.08
N LEU A 480 0.53 29.49 19.96
CA LEU A 480 -0.27 30.71 19.78
C LEU A 480 0.62 31.97 19.82
N LEU A 481 0.61 32.74 18.74
CA LEU A 481 1.30 34.02 18.57
C LEU A 481 0.40 35.21 18.96
N SER A 482 -0.89 35.19 18.60
CA SER A 482 -1.85 36.25 18.88
C SER A 482 -3.30 35.75 18.76
N GLY A 483 -4.28 36.53 19.28
CA GLY A 483 -5.69 36.13 19.34
C GLY A 483 -6.05 35.37 20.62
N ALA A 484 -7.35 35.07 20.81
CA ALA A 484 -7.83 34.28 21.95
C ALA A 484 -8.02 32.82 21.52
N ALA A 485 -7.36 31.89 22.22
CA ALA A 485 -7.63 30.47 22.05
C ALA A 485 -9.10 30.18 22.43
N ALA A 486 -9.78 29.36 21.63
CA ALA A 486 -11.09 28.85 21.98
C ALA A 486 -10.96 27.98 23.25
N GLY A 487 -11.46 28.49 24.38
CA GLY A 487 -11.52 27.78 25.66
C GLY A 487 -10.38 28.16 26.63
N GLY A 488 -10.66 29.11 27.52
CA GLY A 488 -9.76 29.52 28.59
C GLY A 488 -9.70 28.53 29.76
N GLY A 489 -8.47 28.22 30.19
CA GLY A 489 -8.18 27.49 31.42
C GLY A 489 -6.67 27.33 31.61
N ARG A 490 -5.97 28.36 32.09
CA ARG A 490 -4.58 28.22 32.58
C ARG A 490 -4.61 27.60 33.97
N ALA A 491 -3.99 26.43 34.13
CA ALA A 491 -2.77 26.23 34.94
C ALA A 491 -2.53 24.74 35.26
N ALA A 492 -1.39 24.22 34.81
CA ALA A 492 -0.58 23.28 35.60
C ALA A 492 0.87 23.37 35.10
N ALA A 493 1.71 24.06 35.88
CA ALA A 493 3.15 23.90 35.79
C ALA A 493 3.51 22.55 36.42
N SER A 494 4.24 21.70 35.70
CA SER A 494 4.93 20.54 36.28
C SER A 494 6.36 20.51 35.79
N ALA A 495 7.28 20.48 36.75
CA ALA A 495 8.72 20.43 36.56
C ALA A 495 9.16 19.23 35.69
N PRO A 496 10.30 19.34 34.97
CA PRO A 496 10.79 18.25 34.14
C PRO A 496 11.13 17.03 34.99
N PHE A 497 10.59 15.87 34.62
CA PHE A 497 11.03 14.59 35.14
C PHE A 497 12.29 14.16 34.38
N SER A 498 13.39 13.98 35.10
CA SER A 498 14.64 13.44 34.58
C SER A 498 14.46 11.97 34.23
N ILE A 499 14.84 11.57 33.02
CA ILE A 499 14.98 10.16 32.65
C ILE A 499 16.18 9.60 33.45
N PRO A 500 16.08 8.40 34.06
CA PRO A 500 17.27 7.73 34.61
C PRO A 500 18.28 7.52 33.47
N ASP A 501 19.54 7.88 33.69
CA ASP A 501 20.60 7.63 32.72
C ASP A 501 20.53 6.18 32.18
N PRO A 502 20.62 5.97 30.86
CA PRO A 502 20.74 4.62 30.33
C PRO A 502 22.01 3.99 30.90
N VAL A 503 21.87 2.80 31.47
CA VAL A 503 22.97 2.00 32.01
C VAL A 503 24.15 2.02 31.02
N PRO A 504 25.33 2.54 31.40
CA PRO A 504 26.47 2.58 30.50
C PRO A 504 26.98 1.16 30.28
N GLY A 505 27.01 0.70 29.02
CA GLY A 505 27.84 -0.44 28.64
C GLY A 505 27.25 -1.43 27.65
N ALA A 506 25.93 -1.58 27.51
CA ALA A 506 25.38 -2.63 26.63
C ALA A 506 25.71 -2.44 25.12
N PRO A 507 25.55 -1.25 24.51
CA PRO A 507 25.91 -1.06 23.10
C PRO A 507 27.43 -1.04 22.88
N ALA A 508 28.21 -0.58 23.86
CA ALA A 508 29.68 -0.57 23.77
C ALA A 508 30.27 -1.99 23.86
N VAL A 509 29.69 -2.86 24.71
CA VAL A 509 30.08 -4.27 24.82
C VAL A 509 29.70 -5.05 23.57
N LEU A 510 28.51 -4.80 22.99
CA LEU A 510 28.10 -5.44 21.74
C LEU A 510 28.99 -5.01 20.55
N MET A 511 29.36 -3.74 20.48
CA MET A 511 30.26 -3.22 19.44
C MET A 511 31.69 -3.78 19.58
N THR A 512 32.19 -3.94 20.82
CA THR A 512 33.51 -4.56 21.04
C THR A 512 33.51 -6.06 20.74
N VAL A 513 32.45 -6.79 21.09
CA VAL A 513 32.29 -8.21 20.72
C VAL A 513 32.21 -8.37 19.19
N ALA A 514 31.45 -7.50 18.50
CA ALA A 514 31.37 -7.52 17.03
C ALA A 514 32.73 -7.23 16.37
N ALA A 515 33.50 -6.28 16.89
CA ALA A 515 34.84 -5.97 16.39
C ALA A 515 35.83 -7.13 16.62
N LEU A 516 35.75 -7.82 17.77
CA LEU A 516 36.57 -9.00 18.06
C LEU A 516 36.23 -10.19 17.17
N LEU A 517 34.94 -10.43 16.89
CA LEU A 517 34.52 -11.50 15.98
C LEU A 517 34.95 -11.22 14.54
N LEU A 518 34.86 -9.96 14.08
CA LEU A 518 35.30 -9.57 12.74
C LEU A 518 36.81 -9.71 12.57
N THR A 519 37.60 -9.29 13.57
CA THR A 519 39.06 -9.45 13.54
C THR A 519 39.47 -10.92 13.60
N ALA A 520 38.81 -11.75 14.40
CA ALA A 520 39.03 -13.19 14.41
C ALA A 520 38.75 -13.83 13.04
N ALA A 521 37.65 -13.45 12.37
CA ALA A 521 37.30 -13.97 11.05
C ALA A 521 38.34 -13.63 9.97
N ILE A 522 39.06 -12.52 10.10
CA ILE A 522 40.10 -12.09 9.15
C ILE A 522 41.45 -12.77 9.45
N VAL A 523 41.82 -12.91 10.73
CA VAL A 523 43.17 -13.34 11.14
C VAL A 523 43.31 -14.86 11.23
N VAL A 524 42.26 -15.58 11.61
CA VAL A 524 42.31 -17.04 11.83
C VAL A 524 42.55 -17.85 10.54
N PRO A 525 41.90 -17.56 9.39
CA PRO A 525 42.11 -18.33 8.16
C PRO A 525 43.58 -18.37 7.65
N PRO A 526 44.32 -17.24 7.56
CA PRO A 526 45.72 -17.29 7.10
C PRO A 526 46.68 -17.98 8.06
N LEU A 527 46.37 -18.02 9.37
CA LEU A 527 47.17 -18.74 10.37
C LEU A 527 46.95 -20.27 10.29
N LEU A 528 45.72 -20.72 10.02
CA LEU A 528 45.41 -22.14 9.83
C LEU A 528 45.91 -22.69 8.49
N MET A 529 46.11 -21.83 7.48
CA MET A 529 46.65 -22.20 6.17
C MET A 529 48.18 -22.33 6.12
N ARG A 530 48.91 -21.96 7.18
CA ARG A 530 50.36 -22.21 7.29
C ARG A 530 50.65 -23.67 7.66
N ARG A 531 50.47 -24.58 6.71
CA ARG A 531 51.09 -25.92 6.78
C ARG A 531 52.60 -25.79 6.51
N PRO A 532 53.50 -26.32 7.37
CA PRO A 532 54.93 -26.27 7.10
C PRO A 532 55.26 -27.12 5.86
N ARG A 533 55.82 -26.47 4.85
CA ARG A 533 56.37 -27.10 3.65
C ARG A 533 57.60 -27.91 4.10
N ARG A 534 57.44 -29.22 4.24
CA ARG A 534 58.56 -30.14 4.52
C ARG A 534 59.53 -30.06 3.33
N SER A 535 60.67 -29.43 3.57
CA SER A 535 61.86 -29.56 2.72
C SER A 535 62.34 -31.00 2.82
N THR A 536 62.26 -31.73 1.71
CA THR A 536 63.07 -32.93 1.48
C THR A 536 63.93 -32.64 0.26
N GLY A 537 65.20 -32.35 0.53
CA GLY A 537 66.21 -32.24 -0.51
C GLY A 537 66.50 -33.58 -1.16
N ARG A 538 66.63 -33.56 -2.48
CA ARG A 538 67.76 -34.11 -3.26
C ARG A 538 67.72 -33.53 -4.66
#